data_AF-A0A3M7KGR1-F1
#
_entry.id   AF-A0A3M7KGR1-F1
#
_cell.length_a   1.000
_cell.length_b   1.000
_cell.length_c   1.000
_cell.angle_alpha   90.00
_cell.angle_beta   90.00
_cell.angle_gamma   90.00
#
_symmetry.space_group_name_H-M   'P 1'
#
loop_
_entity.id
_entity.type
_entity.pdbx_description
1 polymer ?
#
loop_
_entity_poly.entity_id
_entity_poly.type
_entity_poly.pdbx_seq_one_letter_code
_entity_poly.pdbx_strand_id
1 'polypeptide(L)'
;LLSCSSSSDDSNSQLATIITGDCLANGTISVISNNHGHILTVLKADVIAADWKSYSFTGNADHSHSVMVSSANFTTLKSNLQISVNSTSGDGHTHNATISCA
;
A
#
# COMPACT_ATOMS: atom_id res chain seq x y z
N LEU A 1 -23.14 7.27 -35.32
CA LEU A 1 -24.46 6.93 -34.75
C LEU A 1 -24.93 5.63 -35.38
N LEU A 2 -24.79 4.50 -34.68
CA LEU A 2 -25.63 3.31 -34.81
C LEU A 2 -25.10 2.29 -33.78
N SER A 3 -25.90 2.13 -32.73
CA SER A 3 -25.71 1.24 -31.59
C SER A 3 -26.37 -0.10 -31.90
N CYS A 4 -25.78 -1.22 -31.44
CA CYS A 4 -26.44 -2.52 -31.35
C CYS A 4 -26.06 -3.20 -30.03
N SER A 5 -27.10 -3.55 -29.26
CA SER A 5 -27.05 -4.18 -27.95
C SER A 5 -27.15 -5.71 -28.01
N SER A 6 -26.76 -6.35 -26.90
CA SER A 6 -27.30 -7.59 -26.31
C SER A 6 -26.69 -8.94 -26.76
N SER A 7 -26.01 -9.65 -25.85
CA SER A 7 -26.63 -10.68 -24.98
C SER A 7 -25.55 -11.48 -24.22
N SER A 8 -25.91 -11.88 -23.01
CA SER A 8 -25.10 -12.50 -21.96
C SER A 8 -24.63 -13.92 -22.30
N ASP A 9 -23.39 -14.24 -21.91
CA ASP A 9 -22.96 -15.62 -21.62
C ASP A 9 -21.93 -15.58 -20.47
N ASP A 10 -22.28 -16.21 -19.35
CA ASP A 10 -21.46 -16.42 -18.16
C ASP A 10 -20.20 -17.21 -18.51
N SER A 11 -19.10 -16.50 -18.75
CA SER A 11 -17.77 -17.11 -18.77
C SER A 11 -17.09 -16.78 -17.45
N ASN A 12 -17.34 -17.65 -16.47
CA ASN A 12 -16.45 -18.02 -15.37
C ASN A 12 -15.38 -16.96 -15.07
N SER A 13 -15.64 -16.07 -14.10
CA SER A 13 -14.65 -15.16 -13.52
C SER A 13 -13.60 -15.97 -12.76
N GLN A 14 -12.81 -16.70 -13.51
CA GLN A 14 -11.69 -17.50 -13.08
C GLN A 14 -10.52 -17.17 -14.01
N LEU A 15 -10.38 -15.88 -14.32
CA LEU A 15 -9.20 -15.31 -14.99
C LEU A 15 -9.05 -13.81 -14.70
N ALA A 16 -9.58 -13.34 -13.57
CA ALA A 16 -9.24 -12.04 -12.95
C ALA A 16 -8.42 -12.21 -11.66
N THR A 17 -7.83 -13.39 -11.44
CA THR A 17 -6.82 -13.61 -10.42
C THR A 17 -5.46 -13.14 -10.96
N ILE A 18 -5.38 -11.86 -11.33
CA ILE A 18 -4.12 -11.15 -11.07
C ILE A 18 -4.07 -11.10 -9.54
N ILE A 19 -2.96 -11.50 -8.94
CA ILE A 19 -2.74 -11.38 -7.50
C ILE A 19 -2.67 -9.87 -7.18
N THR A 20 -3.81 -9.19 -7.19
CA THR A 20 -3.99 -7.88 -6.59
C THR A 20 -4.35 -8.20 -5.15
N GLY A 21 -3.38 -8.04 -4.23
CA GLY A 21 -3.63 -8.26 -2.80
C GLY A 21 -4.85 -7.48 -2.31
N ASP A 22 -5.39 -7.86 -1.16
CA ASP A 22 -6.56 -7.20 -0.56
C ASP A 22 -6.18 -6.55 0.76
N CYS A 23 -6.14 -5.21 0.76
CA CYS A 23 -5.72 -4.44 1.93
C CYS A 23 -6.72 -4.54 3.10
N LEU A 24 -7.99 -4.80 2.81
CA LEU A 24 -9.06 -4.91 3.80
C LEU A 24 -9.21 -6.34 4.35
N ALA A 25 -8.82 -7.36 3.57
CA ALA A 25 -8.81 -8.75 4.00
C ALA A 25 -7.47 -9.14 4.64
N ASN A 26 -6.37 -8.94 3.91
CA ASN A 26 -5.04 -9.49 4.20
C ASN A 26 -4.08 -8.45 4.82
N GLY A 27 -4.38 -7.16 4.69
CA GLY A 27 -3.53 -6.08 5.18
C GLY A 27 -2.51 -5.64 4.12
N THR A 28 -1.37 -5.12 4.57
CA THR A 28 -0.39 -4.50 3.67
C THR A 28 1.00 -5.12 3.76
N ILE A 29 1.75 -5.02 2.67
CA ILE A 29 3.19 -5.29 2.60
C ILE A 29 3.89 -3.97 2.23
N SER A 30 5.05 -3.72 2.84
CA SER A 30 5.87 -2.53 2.55
C SER A 30 7.22 -2.92 1.97
N VAL A 31 7.66 -2.22 0.94
CA VAL A 31 9.00 -2.31 0.34
C VAL A 31 9.69 -0.96 0.47
N ILE A 32 10.94 -0.95 0.94
CA ILE A 32 11.72 0.28 1.18
C ILE A 32 12.87 0.33 0.15
N SER A 33 13.06 1.46 -0.52
CA SER A 33 14.15 1.67 -1.48
C SER A 33 15.49 1.81 -0.75
N ASN A 34 16.58 1.28 -1.31
CA ASN A 34 17.91 1.31 -0.69
C ASN A 34 17.89 0.81 0.77
N ASN A 35 17.04 -0.19 1.06
CA ASN A 35 16.84 -0.68 2.41
C ASN A 35 18.10 -1.38 2.93
N HIS A 36 18.61 -0.92 4.07
CA HIS A 36 19.77 -1.49 4.76
C HIS A 36 19.41 -2.15 6.10
N GLY A 37 18.11 -2.35 6.37
CA GLY A 37 17.66 -3.05 7.58
C GLY A 37 16.30 -2.59 8.13
N HIS A 38 15.70 -1.57 7.53
CA HIS A 38 14.40 -1.03 7.90
C HIS A 38 13.23 -1.98 7.64
N ILE A 39 12.25 -1.92 8.54
CA ILE A 39 11.00 -2.66 8.45
C ILE A 39 9.84 -1.70 8.77
N LEU A 40 9.01 -1.42 7.77
CA LEU A 40 7.79 -0.62 7.92
C LEU A 40 6.56 -1.52 7.97
N THR A 41 5.83 -1.46 9.08
CA THR A 41 4.55 -2.17 9.25
C THR A 41 3.41 -1.16 9.26
N VAL A 42 2.51 -1.28 8.29
CA VAL A 42 1.22 -0.56 8.26
C VAL A 42 0.13 -1.58 8.60
N LEU A 43 -0.68 -1.29 9.61
CA LEU A 43 -1.67 -2.25 10.09
C LEU A 43 -2.94 -2.19 9.23
N LYS A 44 -3.55 -3.35 9.03
CA LYS A 44 -4.88 -3.46 8.40
C LYS A 44 -5.92 -2.55 9.08
N ALA A 45 -5.89 -2.46 10.41
CA ALA A 45 -6.79 -1.60 11.17
C ALA A 45 -6.62 -0.11 10.80
N ASP A 46 -5.40 0.33 10.51
CA ASP A 46 -5.13 1.71 10.10
C ASP A 46 -5.64 1.97 8.68
N VAL A 47 -5.54 0.97 7.79
CA VAL A 47 -6.17 1.04 6.46
C VAL A 47 -7.69 1.16 6.59
N ILE A 48 -8.32 0.39 7.47
CA ILE A 48 -9.77 0.45 7.72
C ILE A 48 -10.19 1.80 8.28
N ALA A 49 -9.47 2.33 9.27
CA ALA A 49 -9.74 3.63 9.87
C ALA A 49 -9.59 4.76 8.83
N ALA A 50 -8.55 4.70 7.99
CA ALA A 50 -8.18 5.75 7.04
C ALA A 50 -7.95 7.13 7.67
N ASP A 51 -7.52 7.14 8.93
CA ASP A 51 -7.06 8.35 9.60
C ASP A 51 -5.59 8.60 9.27
N TRP A 52 -5.22 9.87 9.13
CA TRP A 52 -3.82 10.26 8.93
C TRP A 52 -2.95 9.69 10.06
N LYS A 53 -1.78 9.14 9.72
CA LYS A 53 -0.88 8.54 10.70
C LYS A 53 0.59 8.67 10.31
N SER A 54 1.45 8.85 11.31
CA SER A 54 2.91 8.81 11.17
C SER A 54 3.43 7.48 11.69
N TYR A 55 4.33 6.85 10.93
CA TYR A 55 4.98 5.59 11.29
C TYR A 55 6.47 5.80 11.38
N SER A 56 7.04 5.62 12.56
CA SER A 56 8.48 5.48 12.72
C SER A 56 8.89 4.03 12.50
N PHE A 57 10.02 3.81 11.86
CA PHE A 57 10.55 2.49 11.57
C PHE A 57 12.07 2.48 11.65
N THR A 58 12.59 1.41 12.27
CA THR A 58 14.02 1.13 12.43
C THR A 58 14.33 -0.26 11.88
N GLY A 59 13.54 -1.27 12.26
CA GLY A 59 13.84 -2.67 11.94
C GLY A 59 15.14 -3.10 12.62
N ASN A 60 16.07 -3.62 11.82
CA ASN A 60 17.43 -3.99 12.22
C ASN A 60 18.49 -2.92 11.88
N ALA A 61 18.07 -1.75 11.37
CA ALA A 61 19.00 -0.66 11.07
C ALA A 61 19.54 0.00 12.35
N ASP A 62 20.61 0.77 12.20
CA ASP A 62 21.27 1.53 13.28
C ASP A 62 20.58 2.87 13.60
N HIS A 63 19.72 3.38 12.71
CA HIS A 63 18.92 4.59 12.90
C HIS A 63 17.46 4.40 12.49
N SER A 64 16.62 5.38 12.84
CA SER A 64 15.19 5.38 12.53
C SER A 64 14.82 6.41 11.46
N HIS A 65 13.81 6.11 10.65
CA HIS A 65 13.09 7.09 9.84
C HIS A 65 11.61 7.11 10.21
N SER A 66 10.87 8.08 9.65
CA SER A 66 9.42 8.13 9.76
C SER A 66 8.77 8.43 8.41
N VAL A 67 7.61 7.85 8.13
CA VAL A 67 6.76 8.20 6.98
C VAL A 67 5.41 8.72 7.46
N MET A 68 4.84 9.66 6.73
CA MET A 68 3.45 10.07 6.89
C MET A 68 2.57 9.37 5.86
N VAL A 69 1.53 8.69 6.33
CA VAL A 69 0.49 8.10 5.50
C VAL A 69 -0.80 8.89 5.72
N SER A 70 -1.26 9.60 4.71
CA SER A 70 -2.45 10.44 4.79
C SER A 70 -3.75 9.63 4.68
N SER A 71 -4.88 10.22 5.06
CA SER A 71 -6.20 9.65 4.81
C SER A 71 -6.47 9.35 3.33
N ALA A 72 -5.96 10.19 2.43
CA ALA A 72 -6.03 9.95 0.99
C ALA A 72 -5.24 8.70 0.59
N ASN A 73 -4.04 8.52 1.13
CA ASN A 73 -3.23 7.33 0.89
C ASN A 73 -3.92 6.05 1.38
N PHE A 74 -4.55 6.09 2.57
CA PHE A 74 -5.35 4.96 3.05
C PHE A 74 -6.57 4.70 2.17
N THR A 75 -7.20 5.73 1.62
CA THR A 75 -8.30 5.58 0.66
C THR A 75 -7.83 4.92 -0.65
N THR A 76 -6.63 5.22 -1.11
CA THR A 76 -5.98 4.51 -2.22
C THR A 76 -5.76 3.03 -1.89
N LEU A 77 -5.25 2.72 -0.69
CA LEU A 77 -5.08 1.34 -0.22
C LEU A 77 -6.42 0.59 -0.08
N LYS A 78 -7.49 1.25 0.38
CA LYS A 78 -8.86 0.67 0.41
C LYS A 78 -9.36 0.29 -0.98
N SER A 79 -8.89 0.97 -2.01
CA SER A 79 -9.21 0.67 -3.42
C SER A 79 -8.31 -0.44 -4.00
N ASN A 80 -7.55 -1.14 -3.16
CA ASN A 80 -6.55 -2.15 -3.52
C ASN A 80 -5.48 -1.64 -4.49
N LEU A 81 -5.14 -0.36 -4.39
CA LEU A 81 -4.04 0.27 -5.13
C LEU A 81 -2.83 0.51 -4.21
N GLN A 82 -1.63 0.55 -4.78
CA GLN A 82 -0.41 0.86 -4.02
C GLN A 82 -0.18 2.36 -3.86
N ILE A 83 0.59 2.72 -2.84
CA ILE A 83 1.08 4.09 -2.61
C ILE A 83 2.61 4.08 -2.49
N SER A 84 3.23 5.24 -2.72
CA SER A 84 4.64 5.48 -2.39
C SER A 84 4.75 6.73 -1.53
N VAL A 85 5.50 6.65 -0.43
CA VAL A 85 5.74 7.75 0.51
C VAL A 85 7.23 7.89 0.77
N ASN A 86 7.71 9.13 0.88
CA ASN A 86 9.09 9.40 1.29
C ASN A 86 9.18 9.50 2.80
N SER A 87 10.26 8.95 3.34
CA SER A 87 10.58 9.07 4.76
C SER A 87 11.18 10.43 5.08
N THR A 88 11.22 10.75 6.37
CA THR A 88 12.05 11.82 6.92
C THR A 88 13.53 11.54 6.67
N SER A 89 14.35 12.61 6.69
CA SER A 89 15.80 12.55 6.54
C SER A 89 16.51 12.16 7.84
N GLY A 90 16.26 10.94 8.33
CA GLY A 90 16.99 10.37 9.45
C GLY A 90 18.45 10.14 9.07
N ASP A 91 19.38 10.57 9.92
CA ASP A 91 20.83 10.41 9.73
C ASP A 91 21.40 10.90 8.37
N GLY A 92 20.70 11.84 7.72
CA GLY A 92 21.20 12.51 6.51
C GLY A 92 20.72 11.95 5.17
N HIS A 93 19.89 10.90 5.13
CA HIS A 93 19.25 10.42 3.88
C HIS A 93 17.77 10.07 4.07
N THR A 94 17.08 9.81 2.96
CA THR A 94 15.68 9.38 2.95
C THR A 94 15.52 8.04 2.24
N HIS A 95 14.42 7.36 2.54
CA HIS A 95 13.97 6.19 1.80
C HIS A 95 12.60 6.45 1.17
N ASN A 96 12.34 5.85 0.01
CA ASN A 96 10.99 5.74 -0.52
C ASN A 96 10.40 4.40 -0.07
N ALA A 97 9.24 4.43 0.57
CA ALA A 97 8.49 3.25 0.96
C ALA A 97 7.27 3.08 0.06
N THR A 98 7.21 1.96 -0.66
CA THR A 98 6.02 1.52 -1.40
C THR A 98 5.20 0.60 -0.50
N ILE A 99 3.92 0.90 -0.33
CA ILE A 99 2.98 0.11 0.46
C ILE A 99 1.90 -0.41 -0.49
N SER A 100 1.70 -1.73 -0.50
CA SER A 100 0.72 -2.43 -1.32
C SER A 100 -0.09 -3.42 -0.49
N CYS A 101 -1.15 -3.97 -1.07
CA CYS A 101 -1.97 -4.97 -0.41
C CYS A 101 -1.30 -6.34 -0.39
N ALA A 102 -1.52 -7.08 0.69
CA ALA A 102 -1.00 -8.44 0.92
C ALA A 102 -1.86 -9.52 0.24
#